data_AF-A0A6M1ZAQ6-F1
#
_entry.id   AF-A0A6M1ZAQ6-F1
#
_cell.length_a   1.000
_cell.length_b   1.000
_cell.length_c   1.000
_cell.angle_alpha   90.00
_cell.angle_beta   90.00
_cell.angle_gamma   90.00
#
_symmetry.space_group_name_H-M   'P 1'
#
loop_
_entity.id
_entity.type
_entity.pdbx_description
1 polymer ?
#
loop_
_entity_poly.entity_id
_entity_poly.type
_entity_poly.pdbx_seq_one_letter_code
_entity_poly.pdbx_strand_id
1 'polypeptide(L)'
;MTQVQDKSLFDSFETHLQEKESPEEKLRLCLDFMKSTLSRDKTPAFRDFWACKKVCLPLFKEKLNPRSRTLLWADYIEISDELRKLKEILNEESSFVVEQLELAIKALEEEWSQFDAMVAQPPSVALPQPAHALKKHFSDYQEKQQLLALLNPFAVRVHALRKEIVNAEMRIRMKNRLFERLSKMGNAIFPRRKELISEVSELFVSDVTAFVKESADTESHSQLKNEVKALQSFAKAITINTRAFSTSRQLLSQLWDRMKTQEMDAKKEQVEQETALQPKLEAFRDLCLEETTTEAAVEKALSALYSEIKELRLDRDSERRIRQRAAELQKPFFERKNAQKKAEKEKRMQQLQERTSKLLQLKETLSALENEKDEETLAEKLKVFEAEVESLSTENIGELMIRAQYDLLVEYSWGKEERTSEIDSRYAGLKKESARVRKIMGGSSLDIEGSILYQEYFEQIKARLDHLETLED
;
A
#
# COMPACT_ATOMS: atom_id res chain seq x y z
N MET A 1 52.90 25.66 21.50
CA MET A 1 53.87 26.77 21.41
C MET A 1 55.09 26.27 20.67
N THR A 2 55.12 26.50 19.37
CA THR A 2 56.28 26.26 18.52
C THR A 2 56.34 27.49 17.64
N GLN A 3 57.09 28.49 18.10
CA GLN A 3 57.42 29.65 17.29
C GLN A 3 58.40 29.16 16.23
N VAL A 4 57.89 28.83 15.04
CA VAL A 4 58.71 28.81 13.83
C VAL A 4 59.10 30.26 13.61
N GLN A 5 60.35 30.59 13.84
CA GLN A 5 60.94 31.87 13.44
C GLN A 5 60.92 31.92 11.92
N ASP A 6 59.89 32.54 11.35
CA ASP A 6 59.99 33.08 10.00
C ASP A 6 61.12 34.13 10.04
N LYS A 7 62.30 33.76 9.52
CA LYS A 7 63.34 34.74 9.18
C LYS A 7 62.67 35.77 8.27
N SER A 8 62.71 37.04 8.66
CA SER A 8 62.09 38.08 7.84
C SER A 8 62.83 38.17 6.51
N LEU A 9 62.11 38.46 5.42
CA LEU A 9 62.72 38.63 4.09
C LEU A 9 63.80 39.71 4.08
N PHE A 10 63.67 40.67 4.99
CA PHE A 10 64.67 41.68 5.26
C PHE A 10 65.97 41.09 5.82
N ASP A 11 65.92 40.08 6.69
CA ASP A 11 67.12 39.43 7.27
C ASP A 11 67.92 38.68 6.19
N SER A 12 67.24 38.02 5.24
CA SER A 12 67.89 37.41 4.08
C SER A 12 68.49 38.46 3.13
N PHE A 13 67.79 39.58 2.93
CA PHE A 13 68.27 40.69 2.12
C PHE A 13 69.50 41.37 2.74
N GLU A 14 69.51 41.59 4.05
CA GLU A 14 70.63 42.21 4.76
C GLU A 14 71.90 41.37 4.65
N THR A 15 71.77 40.04 4.68
CA THR A 15 72.89 39.11 4.45
C THR A 15 73.46 39.28 3.04
N HIS A 16 72.62 39.32 2.00
CA HIS A 16 73.05 39.53 0.61
C HIS A 16 73.61 40.94 0.34
N LEU A 17 73.17 41.94 1.11
CA LEU A 17 73.68 43.30 1.01
C LEU A 17 75.12 43.41 1.56
N GLN A 18 75.45 42.63 2.58
CA GLN A 18 76.79 42.58 3.18
C GLN A 18 77.81 41.86 2.28
N GLU A 19 77.37 40.93 1.42
CA GLU A 19 78.21 40.19 0.46
C GLU A 19 78.73 41.06 -0.71
N LYS A 20 78.12 42.22 -0.96
CA LYS A 20 78.55 43.13 -2.03
C LYS A 20 79.65 44.07 -1.56
N GLU A 21 80.66 44.31 -2.38
CA GLU A 21 81.76 45.23 -2.05
C GLU A 21 81.53 46.65 -2.57
N SER A 22 80.88 46.78 -3.74
CA SER A 22 80.65 48.08 -4.37
C SER A 22 79.39 48.79 -3.84
N PRO A 23 79.47 50.10 -3.51
CA PRO A 23 78.29 50.88 -3.08
C PRO A 23 77.23 50.99 -4.18
N GLU A 24 77.63 50.95 -5.46
CA GLU A 24 76.71 50.99 -6.59
C GLU A 24 75.89 49.69 -6.70
N GLU A 25 76.51 48.54 -6.45
CA GLU A 25 75.83 47.24 -6.45
C GLU A 25 74.90 47.09 -5.25
N LYS A 26 75.32 47.57 -4.07
CA LYS A 26 74.47 47.64 -2.88
C LYS A 26 73.23 48.49 -3.12
N LEU A 27 73.38 49.64 -3.79
CA LEU A 27 72.26 50.51 -4.13
C LEU A 27 71.30 49.84 -5.12
N ARG A 28 71.80 49.18 -6.17
CA ARG A 28 70.94 48.42 -7.10
C ARG A 28 70.15 47.32 -6.37
N LEU A 29 70.83 46.54 -5.53
CA LEU A 29 70.18 45.49 -4.74
C LEU A 29 69.09 46.07 -3.82
N CYS A 30 69.36 47.20 -3.14
CA CYS A 30 68.36 47.91 -2.35
C CYS A 30 67.14 48.32 -3.18
N LEU A 31 67.35 48.90 -4.36
CA LEU A 31 66.26 49.36 -5.22
C LEU A 31 65.45 48.20 -5.78
N ASP A 32 66.09 47.10 -6.18
CA ASP A 32 65.42 45.89 -6.65
C ASP A 32 64.62 45.22 -5.53
N PHE A 33 65.16 45.21 -4.30
CA PHE A 33 64.42 44.74 -3.13
C PHE A 33 63.23 45.66 -2.82
N MET A 34 63.41 46.98 -2.86
CA MET A 34 62.30 47.92 -2.69
C MET A 34 61.22 47.72 -3.75
N LYS A 35 61.58 47.55 -5.04
CA LYS A 35 60.63 47.23 -6.12
C LYS A 35 59.89 45.91 -5.85
N SER A 36 60.60 44.84 -5.52
CA SER A 36 59.98 43.53 -5.25
C SER A 36 59.07 43.53 -4.01
N THR A 37 59.33 44.37 -3.00
CA THR A 37 58.43 44.52 -1.84
C THR A 37 57.12 45.25 -2.18
N LEU A 38 57.12 46.12 -3.21
CA LEU A 38 55.91 46.80 -3.70
C LEU A 38 55.11 45.93 -4.67
N SER A 39 55.78 45.13 -5.51
CA SER A 39 55.15 44.27 -6.53
C SER A 39 54.56 42.95 -6.00
N ARG A 40 54.41 42.80 -4.68
CA ARG A 40 53.82 41.59 -4.08
C ARG A 40 52.31 41.58 -4.25
N ASP A 41 51.77 40.41 -4.60
CA ASP A 41 50.33 40.21 -4.72
C ASP A 41 49.59 40.49 -3.40
N LYS A 42 48.48 41.22 -3.53
CA LYS A 42 47.47 41.57 -2.51
C LYS A 42 47.89 42.56 -1.41
N THR A 43 49.09 42.45 -0.85
CA THR A 43 49.54 43.38 0.22
C THR A 43 51.04 43.72 0.09
N PRO A 44 51.41 44.97 -0.24
CA PRO A 44 52.79 45.41 -0.26
C PRO A 44 53.46 45.25 1.11
N ALA A 45 54.71 44.79 1.12
CA ALA A 45 55.48 44.60 2.36
C ALA A 45 56.08 45.94 2.84
N PHE A 46 55.23 46.89 3.23
CA PHE A 46 55.66 48.25 3.59
C PHE A 46 56.72 48.27 4.70
N ARG A 47 56.64 47.36 5.68
CA ARG A 47 57.63 47.28 6.76
C ARG A 47 59.05 47.04 6.21
N ASP A 48 59.19 46.08 5.31
CA ASP A 48 60.47 45.68 4.71
C ASP A 48 60.97 46.77 3.77
N PHE A 49 60.05 47.43 3.04
CA PHE A 49 60.37 48.62 2.25
C PHE A 49 60.97 49.74 3.12
N TRP A 50 60.33 50.08 4.24
CA TRP A 50 60.81 51.14 5.14
C TRP A 50 62.15 50.77 5.80
N ALA A 51 62.35 49.49 6.12
CA ALA A 51 63.62 48.99 6.62
C ALA A 51 64.73 49.13 5.57
N CYS A 52 64.47 48.72 4.32
CA CYS A 52 65.43 48.88 3.22
C CYS A 52 65.70 50.36 2.91
N LYS A 53 64.67 51.22 2.93
CA LYS A 53 64.82 52.68 2.73
C LYS A 53 65.80 53.31 3.73
N LYS A 54 65.79 52.86 5.00
CA LYS A 54 66.72 53.35 6.04
C LYS A 54 68.18 52.96 5.75
N VAL A 55 68.40 51.80 5.13
CA VAL A 55 69.74 51.29 4.77
C VAL A 55 70.21 51.88 3.43
N CYS A 56 69.30 52.08 2.49
CA CYS A 56 69.57 52.60 1.16
C CYS A 56 70.03 54.08 1.17
N LEU A 57 69.41 54.93 2.00
CA LEU A 57 69.71 56.36 2.08
C LEU A 57 71.17 56.71 2.45
N PRO A 58 71.79 56.06 3.45
CA PRO A 58 73.22 56.24 3.75
C PRO A 58 74.16 55.90 2.58
N LEU A 59 73.85 54.86 1.79
CA LEU A 59 74.70 54.42 0.67
C LEU A 59 74.81 55.48 -0.44
N PHE A 60 73.77 56.29 -0.62
CA PHE A 60 73.80 57.44 -1.52
C PHE A 60 74.76 58.55 -1.07
N LYS A 61 75.39 58.49 0.12
CA LYS A 61 76.41 59.46 0.56
C LYS A 61 77.84 59.00 0.25
N GLU A 62 78.03 57.75 -0.14
CA GLU A 62 79.34 57.18 -0.43
C GLU A 62 79.91 57.68 -1.79
N LYS A 63 81.18 57.34 -2.05
CA LYS A 63 81.86 57.70 -3.31
C LYS A 63 81.26 56.87 -4.44
N LEU A 64 80.50 57.53 -5.31
CA LEU A 64 79.80 56.94 -6.46
C LEU A 64 80.16 57.73 -7.71
N ASN A 65 80.11 57.06 -8.87
CA ASN A 65 80.17 57.74 -10.16
C ASN A 65 79.00 58.75 -10.25
N PRO A 66 79.24 60.04 -10.56
CA PRO A 66 78.18 61.05 -10.67
C PRO A 66 77.02 60.65 -11.58
N ARG A 67 77.31 59.95 -12.69
CA ARG A 67 76.29 59.49 -13.64
C ARG A 67 75.42 58.38 -13.04
N SER A 68 76.03 57.36 -12.44
CA SER A 68 75.31 56.27 -11.76
C SER A 68 74.49 56.78 -10.57
N ARG A 69 75.03 57.74 -9.80
CA ARG A 69 74.32 58.36 -8.68
C ARG A 69 73.03 59.04 -9.15
N THR A 70 73.09 59.76 -10.27
CA THR A 70 71.92 60.45 -10.84
C THR A 70 70.83 59.46 -11.27
N LEU A 71 71.21 58.37 -11.93
CA LEU A 71 70.27 57.33 -12.37
C LEU A 71 69.63 56.60 -11.19
N LEU A 72 70.44 56.09 -10.24
CA LEU A 72 69.94 55.36 -9.07
C LEU A 72 69.07 56.26 -8.16
N TRP A 73 69.37 57.55 -8.11
CA TRP A 73 68.56 58.52 -7.37
C TRP A 73 67.21 58.77 -8.05
N ALA A 74 67.17 58.81 -9.39
CA ALA A 74 65.91 58.90 -10.12
C ALA A 74 65.03 57.68 -9.87
N ASP A 75 65.58 56.46 -9.97
CA ASP A 75 64.90 55.21 -9.63
C ASP A 75 64.37 55.22 -8.18
N TYR A 76 65.18 55.69 -7.22
CA TYR A 76 64.78 55.80 -5.82
C TYR A 76 63.57 56.74 -5.62
N ILE A 77 63.55 57.87 -6.33
CA ILE A 77 62.44 58.82 -6.30
C ILE A 77 61.18 58.16 -6.86
N GLU A 78 61.28 57.51 -8.03
CA GLU A 78 60.17 56.83 -8.69
C GLU A 78 59.54 55.78 -7.77
N ILE A 79 60.34 54.88 -7.21
CA ILE A 79 59.89 53.84 -6.27
C ILE A 79 59.27 54.45 -4.99
N SER A 80 59.81 55.58 -4.51
CA SER A 80 59.28 56.28 -3.33
C SER A 80 57.93 56.95 -3.61
N ASP A 81 57.71 57.43 -4.82
CA ASP A 81 56.43 57.99 -5.26
C ASP A 81 55.40 56.88 -5.52
N GLU A 82 55.81 55.75 -6.10
CA GLU A 82 54.98 54.54 -6.23
C GLU A 82 54.50 54.03 -4.86
N LEU A 83 55.39 53.95 -3.86
CA LEU A 83 55.02 53.63 -2.48
C LEU A 83 53.93 54.57 -1.95
N ARG A 84 54.07 55.88 -2.19
CA ARG A 84 53.11 56.88 -1.70
C ARG A 84 51.73 56.65 -2.33
N LYS A 85 51.68 56.47 -3.66
CA LYS A 85 50.45 56.17 -4.40
C LYS A 85 49.79 54.87 -3.92
N LEU A 86 50.56 53.79 -3.79
CA LEU A 86 50.04 52.50 -3.29
C LEU A 86 49.49 52.62 -1.87
N LYS A 87 50.16 53.39 -1.00
CA LYS A 87 49.68 53.64 0.36
C LYS A 87 48.40 54.48 0.36
N GLU A 88 48.27 55.46 -0.53
CA GLU A 88 47.05 56.26 -0.70
C GLU A 88 45.88 55.37 -1.14
N ILE A 89 46.07 54.57 -2.19
CA ILE A 89 45.06 53.61 -2.69
C ILE A 89 44.60 52.66 -1.58
N LEU A 90 45.52 52.03 -0.84
CA LEU A 90 45.14 51.11 0.25
C LEU A 90 44.43 51.81 1.41
N ASN A 91 44.75 53.07 1.70
CA ASN A 91 44.01 53.83 2.71
C ASN A 91 42.59 54.17 2.22
N GLU A 92 42.43 54.52 0.95
CA GLU A 92 41.12 54.78 0.32
C GLU A 92 40.27 53.51 0.29
N GLU A 93 40.83 52.38 -0.14
CA GLU A 93 40.16 51.07 -0.12
C GLU A 93 39.73 50.70 1.30
N SER A 94 40.62 50.87 2.29
CA SER A 94 40.29 50.61 3.69
C SER A 94 39.19 51.54 4.21
N SER A 95 39.22 52.82 3.84
CA SER A 95 38.17 53.79 4.20
C SER A 95 36.83 53.43 3.58
N PHE A 96 36.83 53.08 2.29
CA PHE A 96 35.64 52.66 1.56
C PHE A 96 35.02 51.41 2.20
N VAL A 97 35.82 50.40 2.54
CA VAL A 97 35.33 49.19 3.21
C VAL A 97 34.72 49.51 4.58
N VAL A 98 35.32 50.43 5.33
CA VAL A 98 34.75 50.89 6.61
C VAL A 98 33.38 51.55 6.39
N GLU A 99 33.25 52.43 5.39
CA GLU A 99 31.97 53.09 5.07
C GLU A 99 30.89 52.09 4.65
N GLN A 100 31.22 51.10 3.81
CA GLN A 100 30.27 50.04 3.42
C GLN A 100 29.78 49.25 4.63
N LEU A 101 30.68 48.86 5.55
CA LEU A 101 30.31 48.16 6.76
C LEU A 101 29.51 49.04 7.72
N GLU A 102 29.84 50.33 7.84
CA GLU A 102 29.07 51.27 8.65
C GLU A 102 27.65 51.45 8.12
N LEU A 103 27.49 51.54 6.80
CA LEU A 103 26.19 51.63 6.14
C LEU A 103 25.36 50.35 6.35
N ALA A 104 25.99 49.18 6.17
CA ALA A 104 25.31 47.90 6.37
C ALA A 104 24.86 47.68 7.83
N ILE A 105 25.70 48.07 8.80
CA ILE A 105 25.33 48.04 10.23
C ILE A 105 24.21 49.04 10.51
N LYS A 106 24.27 50.25 9.95
CA LYS A 106 23.23 51.26 10.15
C LYS A 106 21.87 50.79 9.59
N ALA A 107 21.85 50.24 8.39
CA ALA A 107 20.64 49.65 7.82
C ALA A 107 20.07 48.54 8.71
N LEU A 108 20.94 47.68 9.26
CA LEU A 108 20.52 46.63 10.20
C LEU A 108 19.96 47.21 11.51
N GLU A 109 20.59 48.25 12.07
CA GLU A 109 20.10 48.96 13.26
C GLU A 109 18.74 49.63 13.02
N GLU A 110 18.56 50.26 11.85
CA GLU A 110 17.30 50.88 11.44
C GLU A 110 16.18 49.83 11.28
N GLU A 111 16.46 48.72 10.59
CA GLU A 111 15.50 47.61 10.50
C GLU A 111 15.16 47.02 11.87
N TRP A 112 16.15 46.89 12.77
CA TRP A 112 15.92 46.42 14.13
C TRP A 112 15.05 47.39 14.95
N SER A 113 15.17 48.69 14.73
CA SER A 113 14.31 49.68 15.39
C SER A 113 12.82 49.53 15.01
N GLN A 114 12.54 48.92 13.86
CA GLN A 114 11.19 48.63 13.38
C GLN A 114 10.70 47.23 13.78
N PHE A 115 11.49 46.49 14.57
CA PHE A 115 11.19 45.09 14.92
C PHE A 115 9.81 44.93 15.57
N ASP A 116 9.43 45.81 16.49
CA ASP A 116 8.12 45.72 17.17
C ASP A 116 6.95 45.92 16.19
N ALA A 117 7.12 46.75 15.16
CA ALA A 117 6.13 46.89 14.09
C ALA A 117 6.06 45.63 13.21
N MET A 118 7.19 44.97 12.95
CA MET A 118 7.23 43.69 12.23
C MET A 118 6.59 42.55 13.04
N VAL A 119 6.68 42.60 14.38
CA VAL A 119 5.99 41.65 15.26
C VAL A 119 4.47 41.85 15.21
N ALA A 120 4.00 43.08 15.05
CA ALA A 120 2.57 43.37 14.89
C ALA A 120 1.99 42.88 13.55
N GLN A 121 2.83 42.70 12.54
CA GLN A 121 2.47 42.13 11.23
C GLN A 121 3.41 40.98 10.86
N PRO A 122 3.31 39.84 11.58
CA PRO A 122 4.25 38.76 11.42
C PRO A 122 4.12 38.14 10.02
N PRO A 123 5.23 37.70 9.42
CA PRO A 123 5.18 36.97 8.15
C PRO A 123 4.36 35.70 8.32
N SER A 124 3.57 35.37 7.30
CA SER A 124 2.80 34.12 7.28
C SER A 124 3.74 32.91 7.16
N VAL A 125 4.10 32.31 8.30
CA VAL A 125 4.81 31.03 8.35
C VAL A 125 3.78 29.90 8.34
N ALA A 126 3.70 29.19 7.21
CA ALA A 126 2.85 28.01 7.08
C ALA A 126 3.56 26.79 7.70
N LEU A 127 3.14 26.40 8.91
CA LEU A 127 3.52 25.11 9.47
C LEU A 127 2.70 23.98 8.81
N PRO A 128 3.29 22.78 8.64
CA PRO A 128 2.54 21.63 8.15
C PRO A 128 1.37 21.30 9.08
N GLN A 129 0.34 20.61 8.57
CA GLN A 129 -0.81 20.23 9.37
C GLN A 129 -0.35 19.53 10.67
N PRO A 130 -0.84 19.97 11.83
CA PRO A 130 -0.42 19.40 13.09
C PRO A 130 -0.88 17.96 13.19
N ALA A 131 0.00 17.11 13.71
CA ALA A 131 -0.38 15.84 14.29
C ALA A 131 -1.50 16.07 15.34
N HIS A 132 -2.41 15.13 15.52
CA HIS A 132 -3.43 15.18 16.57
C HIS A 132 -2.82 15.57 17.94
N ALA A 133 -1.68 14.98 18.29
CA ALA A 133 -0.95 15.25 19.53
C ALA A 133 -0.54 16.73 19.70
N LEU A 134 -0.36 17.47 18.62
CA LEU A 134 0.11 18.86 18.64
C LEU A 134 -1.02 19.88 18.52
N LYS A 135 -2.26 19.45 18.24
CA LYS A 135 -3.38 20.37 18.00
C LYS A 135 -3.62 21.34 19.16
N LYS A 136 -3.42 20.87 20.40
CA LYS A 136 -3.63 21.68 21.60
C LYS A 136 -2.71 22.89 21.67
N HIS A 137 -1.44 22.72 21.28
CA HIS A 137 -0.41 23.76 21.38
C HIS A 137 0.00 24.34 20.02
N PHE A 138 -0.77 24.07 18.96
CA PHE A 138 -0.41 24.49 17.60
C PHE A 138 -0.28 26.01 17.45
N SER A 139 -1.16 26.77 18.10
CA SER A 139 -1.09 28.25 18.13
C SER A 139 0.23 28.72 18.72
N ASP A 140 0.68 28.13 19.81
CA ASP A 140 1.93 28.50 20.49
C ASP A 140 3.14 28.19 19.61
N TYR A 141 3.15 27.07 18.89
CA TYR A 141 4.19 26.77 17.91
C TYR A 141 4.21 27.79 16.78
N GLN A 142 3.04 28.18 16.28
CA GLN A 142 2.91 29.12 15.17
C GLN A 142 3.42 30.51 15.57
N GLU A 143 3.01 31.03 16.71
CA GLU A 143 3.44 32.33 17.23
C GLU A 143 4.97 32.36 17.45
N LYS A 144 5.51 31.35 18.15
CA LYS A 144 6.95 31.28 18.39
C LYS A 144 7.75 31.11 17.10
N GLN A 145 7.24 30.37 16.12
CA GLN A 145 7.91 30.23 14.83
C GLN A 145 7.85 31.48 13.96
N GLN A 146 6.79 32.28 14.03
CA GLN A 146 6.74 33.58 13.38
C GLN A 146 7.81 34.52 13.96
N LEU A 147 7.94 34.56 15.29
CA LEU A 147 8.98 35.34 15.96
C LEU A 147 10.39 34.85 15.61
N LEU A 148 10.61 33.53 15.56
CA LEU A 148 11.89 32.95 15.15
C LEU A 148 12.20 33.23 13.67
N ALA A 149 11.18 33.22 12.80
CA ALA A 149 11.34 33.58 11.39
C ALA A 149 11.77 35.05 11.22
N LEU A 150 11.31 35.95 12.09
CA LEU A 150 11.79 37.34 12.13
C LEU A 150 13.22 37.45 12.68
N LEU A 151 13.56 36.74 13.75
CA LEU A 151 14.88 36.84 14.42
C LEU A 151 16.03 36.15 13.65
N ASN A 152 15.74 35.08 12.92
CA ASN A 152 16.76 34.31 12.21
C ASN A 152 17.54 35.13 11.16
N PRO A 153 16.90 35.92 10.28
CA PRO A 153 17.58 36.82 9.36
C PRO A 153 18.53 37.82 10.05
N PHE A 154 18.09 38.44 11.15
CA PHE A 154 18.93 39.35 11.93
C PHE A 154 20.17 38.64 12.48
N ALA A 155 19.99 37.45 13.08
CA ALA A 155 21.10 36.65 13.60
C ALA A 155 22.12 36.29 12.51
N VAL A 156 21.65 35.89 11.32
CA VAL A 156 22.52 35.57 10.17
C VAL A 156 23.29 36.81 9.70
N ARG A 157 22.64 37.97 9.56
CA ARG A 157 23.28 39.22 9.14
C ARG A 157 24.32 39.71 10.16
N VAL A 158 24.02 39.66 11.45
CA VAL A 158 25.01 39.98 12.50
C VAL A 158 26.23 39.08 12.40
N HIS A 159 26.05 37.76 12.18
CA HIS A 159 27.17 36.85 12.01
C HIS A 159 27.97 37.09 10.73
N ALA A 160 27.31 37.40 9.61
CA ALA A 160 27.95 37.72 8.35
C ALA A 160 28.83 38.97 8.49
N LEU A 161 28.27 40.07 9.02
CA LEU A 161 29.01 41.31 9.25
C LEU A 161 30.19 41.12 10.22
N ARG A 162 30.03 40.30 11.27
CA ARG A 162 31.16 39.96 12.15
C ARG A 162 32.29 39.30 11.37
N LYS A 163 32.00 38.34 10.48
CA LYS A 163 33.02 37.68 9.65
C LYS A 163 33.66 38.65 8.67
N GLU A 164 32.88 39.53 8.05
CA GLU A 164 33.39 40.55 7.14
C GLU A 164 34.35 41.53 7.85
N ILE A 165 34.01 42.01 9.06
CA ILE A 165 34.90 42.88 9.84
C ILE A 165 36.19 42.16 10.23
N VAL A 166 36.12 40.87 10.59
CA VAL A 166 37.33 40.06 10.88
C VAL A 166 38.25 40.05 9.66
N ASN A 167 37.70 39.77 8.48
CA ASN A 167 38.46 39.58 7.25
C ASN A 167 38.90 40.87 6.57
N ALA A 168 38.22 41.99 6.81
CA ALA A 168 38.53 43.26 6.17
C ALA A 168 39.90 43.83 6.61
N GLU A 169 40.68 44.33 5.66
CA GLU A 169 41.97 44.98 5.93
C GLU A 169 41.76 46.44 6.37
N MET A 170 41.60 46.62 7.68
CA MET A 170 41.41 47.94 8.29
C MET A 170 42.08 48.04 9.65
N ARG A 171 42.25 49.29 10.12
CA ARG A 171 42.83 49.58 11.43
C ARG A 171 42.01 48.92 12.55
N ILE A 172 42.71 48.28 13.50
CA ILE A 172 42.10 47.57 14.65
C ILE A 172 41.10 48.45 15.41
N ARG A 173 41.41 49.75 15.58
CA ARG A 173 40.50 50.70 16.24
C ARG A 173 39.14 50.81 15.54
N MET A 174 39.10 50.75 14.21
CA MET A 174 37.85 50.77 13.44
C MET A 174 37.11 49.43 13.58
N LYS A 175 37.82 48.30 13.49
CA LYS A 175 37.22 46.97 13.75
C LYS A 175 36.53 46.94 15.11
N ASN A 176 37.20 47.40 16.17
CA ASN A 176 36.65 47.40 17.53
C ASN A 176 35.37 48.24 17.63
N ARG A 177 35.31 49.41 16.97
CA ARG A 177 34.12 50.25 16.92
C ARG A 177 32.94 49.54 16.25
N LEU A 178 33.18 48.88 15.11
CA LEU A 178 32.15 48.12 14.38
C LEU A 178 31.68 46.91 15.18
N PHE A 179 32.60 46.18 15.83
CA PHE A 179 32.27 45.07 16.71
C PHE A 179 31.45 45.48 17.92
N GLU A 180 31.71 46.65 18.51
CA GLU A 180 30.94 47.15 19.65
C GLU A 180 29.48 47.40 19.26
N ARG A 181 29.23 48.02 18.10
CA ARG A 181 27.88 48.23 17.55
C ARG A 181 27.15 46.91 17.31
N LEU A 182 27.78 45.97 16.60
CA LEU A 182 27.22 44.63 16.36
C LEU A 182 27.04 43.81 17.65
N SER A 183 27.82 44.08 18.69
CA SER A 183 27.66 43.41 19.99
C SER A 183 26.41 43.91 20.70
N LYS A 184 26.11 45.21 20.66
CA LYS A 184 24.85 45.76 21.21
C LYS A 184 23.63 45.11 20.55
N MET A 185 23.62 45.00 19.22
CA MET A 185 22.56 44.30 18.50
C MET A 185 22.50 42.80 18.83
N GLY A 186 23.65 42.13 18.80
CA GLY A 186 23.72 40.70 19.12
C GLY A 186 23.21 40.37 20.52
N ASN A 187 23.47 41.23 21.51
CA ASN A 187 23.01 41.06 22.88
C ASN A 187 21.47 41.18 23.00
N ALA A 188 20.80 41.85 22.06
CA ALA A 188 19.33 41.87 22.02
C ALA A 188 18.76 40.66 21.26
N ILE A 189 19.39 40.26 20.14
CA ILE A 189 18.86 39.23 19.24
C ILE A 189 19.11 37.80 19.77
N PHE A 190 20.36 37.49 20.16
CA PHE A 190 20.76 36.12 20.44
C PHE A 190 20.10 35.52 21.69
N PRO A 191 19.94 36.24 22.83
CA PRO A 191 19.24 35.71 23.99
C PRO A 191 17.78 35.40 23.70
N ARG A 192 17.04 36.35 23.12
CA ARG A 192 15.61 36.19 22.78
C ARG A 192 15.39 35.01 21.81
N ARG A 193 16.26 34.86 20.81
CA ARG A 193 16.23 33.71 19.90
C ARG A 193 16.50 32.39 20.64
N LYS A 194 17.47 32.37 21.55
CA LYS A 194 17.82 31.16 22.31
C LYS A 194 16.69 30.74 23.24
N GLU A 195 16.04 31.67 23.90
CA GLU A 195 14.88 31.44 24.78
C GLU A 195 13.71 30.86 24.00
N LEU A 196 13.32 31.48 22.88
CA LEU A 196 12.25 30.97 22.02
C LEU A 196 12.54 29.54 21.50
N ILE A 197 13.78 29.26 21.09
CA ILE A 197 14.18 27.90 20.69
C ILE A 197 14.04 26.95 21.88
N SER A 198 14.41 27.34 23.10
CA SER A 198 14.26 26.50 24.30
C SER A 198 12.79 26.19 24.58
N GLU A 199 11.94 27.22 24.57
CA GLU A 199 10.50 27.07 24.84
C GLU A 199 9.82 26.15 23.81
N VAL A 200 10.08 26.36 22.52
CA VAL A 200 9.54 25.49 21.45
C VAL A 200 10.06 24.07 21.59
N SER A 201 11.34 23.91 21.98
CA SER A 201 11.96 22.60 22.17
C SER A 201 11.37 21.83 23.35
N GLU A 202 11.16 22.51 24.48
CA GLU A 202 10.58 21.93 25.69
C GLU A 202 9.12 21.54 25.48
N LEU A 203 8.34 22.44 24.86
CA LEU A 203 6.94 22.19 24.50
C LEU A 203 6.83 20.95 23.59
N PHE A 204 7.68 20.86 22.56
CA PHE A 204 7.67 19.74 21.62
C PHE A 204 8.04 18.41 22.26
N VAL A 205 9.05 18.39 23.12
CA VAL A 205 9.41 17.18 23.87
C VAL A 205 8.28 16.78 24.82
N SER A 206 7.62 17.73 25.46
CA SER A 206 6.47 17.47 26.34
C SER A 206 5.32 16.81 25.58
N ASP A 207 4.93 17.38 24.43
CA ASP A 207 3.84 16.86 23.61
C ASP A 207 4.15 15.47 23.05
N VAL A 208 5.37 15.25 22.56
CA VAL A 208 5.81 13.93 22.10
C VAL A 208 5.80 12.91 23.24
N THR A 209 6.19 13.32 24.45
CA THR A 209 6.19 12.44 25.63
C THR A 209 4.76 12.10 26.05
N ALA A 210 3.83 13.06 26.02
CA ALA A 210 2.42 12.84 26.30
C ALA A 210 1.82 11.86 25.27
N PHE A 211 2.07 12.10 23.98
CA PHE A 211 1.64 11.22 22.89
C PHE A 211 2.14 9.79 23.06
N VAL A 212 3.44 9.59 23.36
CA VAL A 212 4.02 8.25 23.53
C VAL A 212 3.40 7.51 24.73
N LYS A 213 3.02 8.23 25.79
CA LYS A 213 2.31 7.66 26.94
C LYS A 213 0.89 7.25 26.58
N GLU A 214 0.13 8.12 25.92
CA GLU A 214 -1.26 7.84 25.50
C GLU A 214 -1.34 6.74 24.44
N SER A 215 -0.32 6.64 23.58
CA SER A 215 -0.28 5.66 22.48
C SER A 215 0.13 4.25 22.92
N ALA A 216 0.56 4.07 24.17
CA ALA A 216 0.94 2.76 24.68
C ALA A 216 -0.27 1.81 24.79
N ASP A 217 -1.49 2.36 24.91
CA ASP A 217 -2.71 1.61 25.20
C ASP A 217 -3.65 1.51 23.97
N THR A 218 -3.28 2.06 22.81
CA THR A 218 -4.20 2.18 21.65
C THR A 218 -4.00 1.05 20.64
N GLU A 219 -5.09 0.36 20.27
CA GLU A 219 -5.07 -0.82 19.39
C GLU A 219 -4.88 -0.51 17.89
N SER A 220 -4.97 0.75 17.44
CA SER A 220 -4.89 1.10 16.01
C SER A 220 -3.46 1.46 15.55
N HIS A 221 -2.62 0.45 15.28
CA HIS A 221 -1.23 0.65 14.84
C HIS A 221 -1.07 1.50 13.56
N SER A 222 -2.04 1.46 12.64
CA SER A 222 -2.00 2.25 11.39
C SER A 222 -2.10 3.76 11.64
N GLN A 223 -3.02 4.17 12.52
CA GLN A 223 -3.19 5.58 12.89
C GLN A 223 -1.97 6.10 13.64
N LEU A 224 -1.44 5.31 14.58
CA LEU A 224 -0.22 5.64 15.32
C LEU A 224 1.00 5.81 14.42
N LYS A 225 1.17 4.97 13.38
CA LYS A 225 2.27 5.11 12.41
C LYS A 225 2.18 6.41 11.62
N ASN A 226 0.99 6.82 11.20
CA ASN A 226 0.79 8.09 10.49
C ASN A 226 1.08 9.27 11.42
N GLU A 227 0.65 9.18 12.67
CA GLU A 227 0.89 10.20 13.69
C GLU A 227 2.38 10.35 14.01
N VAL A 228 3.12 9.24 14.16
CA VAL A 228 4.59 9.26 14.33
C VAL A 228 5.27 9.95 13.14
N LYS A 229 4.85 9.65 11.90
CA LYS A 229 5.39 10.32 10.70
C LYS A 229 5.06 11.81 10.70
N ALA A 230 3.84 12.19 11.09
CA ALA A 230 3.43 13.58 11.21
C ALA A 230 4.31 14.33 12.22
N LEU A 231 4.51 13.78 13.43
CA LEU A 231 5.39 14.34 14.46
C LEU A 231 6.85 14.47 13.99
N GLN A 232 7.38 13.45 13.28
CA GLN A 232 8.73 13.52 12.71
C GLN A 232 8.86 14.59 11.62
N SER A 233 7.83 14.77 10.78
CA SER A 233 7.81 15.82 9.77
C SER A 233 7.71 17.21 10.40
N PHE A 234 6.88 17.35 11.44
CA PHE A 234 6.73 18.58 12.20
C PHE A 234 8.03 18.99 12.89
N ALA A 235 8.74 18.04 13.53
CA ALA A 235 10.04 18.25 14.15
C ALA A 235 11.10 18.81 13.17
N LYS A 236 10.99 18.50 11.87
CA LYS A 236 11.88 19.03 10.83
C LYS A 236 11.47 20.43 10.36
N ALA A 237 10.19 20.77 10.46
CA ALA A 237 9.66 22.07 10.05
C ALA A 237 9.84 23.15 11.13
N ILE A 238 9.85 22.75 12.41
CA ILE A 238 10.06 23.68 13.54
C ILE A 238 11.54 23.86 13.88
N THR A 239 11.89 25.05 14.38
CA THR A 239 13.24 25.35 14.86
C THR A 239 13.39 24.93 16.32
N ILE A 240 13.92 23.73 16.53
CA ILE A 240 14.23 23.18 17.86
C ILE A 240 15.73 22.91 18.03
N ASN A 241 16.16 22.81 19.29
CA ASN A 241 17.54 22.48 19.60
C ASN A 241 17.87 21.00 19.29
N THR A 242 19.15 20.71 19.07
CA THR A 242 19.63 19.36 18.68
C THR A 242 19.27 18.29 19.71
N ARG A 243 19.21 18.65 21.00
CA ARG A 243 18.88 17.72 22.09
C ARG A 243 17.42 17.30 22.01
N ALA A 244 16.50 18.25 21.90
CA ALA A 244 15.07 18.01 21.76
C ALA A 244 14.76 17.21 20.49
N PHE A 245 15.38 17.54 19.35
CA PHE A 245 15.23 16.76 18.12
C PHE A 245 15.66 15.29 18.33
N SER A 246 16.81 15.07 18.96
CA SER A 246 17.34 13.72 19.23
C SER A 246 16.45 12.95 20.20
N THR A 247 16.02 13.58 21.29
CA THR A 247 15.15 12.96 22.31
C THR A 247 13.78 12.59 21.73
N SER A 248 13.11 13.52 21.04
CA SER A 248 11.81 13.25 20.42
C SER A 248 11.91 12.17 19.34
N ARG A 249 12.99 12.18 18.53
CA ARG A 249 13.23 11.12 17.55
C ARG A 249 13.41 9.76 18.21
N GLN A 250 14.19 9.67 19.28
CA GLN A 250 14.42 8.42 20.01
C GLN A 250 13.12 7.86 20.58
N LEU A 251 12.29 8.69 21.23
CA LEU A 251 11.00 8.28 21.78
C LEU A 251 10.05 7.74 20.70
N LEU A 252 9.95 8.46 19.58
CA LEU A 252 9.11 8.05 18.45
C LEU A 252 9.61 6.77 17.78
N SER A 253 10.94 6.58 17.67
CA SER A 253 11.53 5.33 17.17
C SER A 253 11.26 4.15 18.10
N GLN A 254 11.36 4.34 19.42
CA GLN A 254 11.04 3.29 20.38
C GLN A 254 9.57 2.88 20.31
N LEU A 255 8.65 3.84 20.17
CA LEU A 255 7.23 3.54 19.95
C LEU A 255 7.02 2.78 18.64
N TRP A 256 7.70 3.20 17.56
CA TRP A 256 7.65 2.52 16.27
C TRP A 256 8.12 1.07 16.34
N ASP A 257 9.22 0.82 17.02
CA ASP A 257 9.76 -0.54 17.19
C ASP A 257 8.84 -1.42 18.04
N ARG A 258 8.25 -0.88 19.11
CA ARG A 258 7.23 -1.58 19.91
C ARG A 258 5.99 -1.97 19.09
N MET A 259 5.50 -1.04 18.25
CA MET A 259 4.39 -1.34 17.35
C MET A 259 4.77 -2.46 16.37
N LYS A 260 6.00 -2.44 15.85
CA LYS A 260 6.49 -3.46 14.91
C LYS A 260 6.63 -4.83 15.57
N THR A 261 7.11 -4.91 16.82
CA THR A 261 7.18 -6.18 17.56
C THR A 261 5.80 -6.74 17.83
N GLN A 262 4.85 -5.91 18.27
CA GLN A 262 3.45 -6.32 18.48
C GLN A 262 2.81 -6.84 17.18
N GLU A 263 3.02 -6.17 16.04
CA GLU A 263 2.53 -6.65 14.75
C GLU A 263 3.18 -7.98 14.32
N MET A 264 4.46 -8.18 14.61
CA MET A 264 5.15 -9.44 14.33
C MET A 264 4.63 -10.57 15.22
N ASP A 265 4.39 -10.29 16.50
CA ASP A 265 3.88 -11.29 17.44
C ASP A 265 2.42 -11.64 17.13
N ALA A 266 1.57 -10.66 16.79
CA ALA A 266 0.21 -10.92 16.30
C ALA A 266 0.20 -11.77 15.03
N LYS A 267 1.13 -11.53 14.09
CA LYS A 267 1.29 -12.37 12.89
C LYS A 267 1.76 -13.78 13.21
N LYS A 268 2.68 -13.95 14.17
CA LYS A 268 3.10 -15.28 14.61
C LYS A 268 1.95 -16.03 15.25
N GLU A 269 1.19 -15.36 16.12
CA GLU A 269 0.00 -15.93 16.76
C GLU A 269 -1.05 -16.36 15.71
N GLN A 270 -1.26 -15.55 14.67
CA GLN A 270 -2.11 -15.94 13.53
C GLN A 270 -1.60 -17.18 12.79
N VAL A 271 -0.30 -17.25 12.50
CA VAL A 271 0.31 -18.43 11.85
C VAL A 271 0.22 -19.67 12.73
N GLU A 272 0.41 -19.53 14.04
CA GLU A 272 0.25 -20.62 15.01
C GLU A 272 -1.21 -21.10 15.06
N GLN A 273 -2.19 -20.20 15.09
CA GLN A 273 -3.61 -20.53 15.03
C GLN A 273 -4.01 -21.20 13.71
N GLU A 274 -3.47 -20.75 12.57
CA GLU A 274 -3.66 -21.40 11.27
C GLU A 274 -3.06 -22.82 11.25
N THR A 275 -1.84 -22.97 11.78
CA THR A 275 -1.15 -24.27 11.84
C THR A 275 -1.90 -25.25 12.74
N ALA A 276 -2.52 -24.77 13.83
CA ALA A 276 -3.34 -25.60 14.72
C ALA A 276 -4.61 -26.17 14.04
N LEU A 277 -5.12 -25.50 12.99
CA LEU A 277 -6.27 -25.97 12.20
C LEU A 277 -5.89 -26.97 11.11
N GLN A 278 -4.61 -27.04 10.74
CA GLN A 278 -4.12 -27.93 9.69
C GLN A 278 -4.40 -29.43 9.92
N PRO A 279 -4.17 -30.02 11.11
CA PRO A 279 -4.50 -31.44 11.34
C PRO A 279 -6.01 -31.71 11.23
N LYS A 280 -6.87 -30.74 11.52
CA LYS A 280 -8.33 -30.88 11.40
C LYS A 280 -8.80 -30.77 9.95
N LEU A 281 -8.14 -29.94 9.14
CA LEU A 281 -8.35 -29.91 7.68
C LEU A 281 -7.91 -31.23 7.03
N GLU A 282 -6.83 -31.84 7.52
CA GLU A 282 -6.38 -33.17 7.07
C GLU A 282 -7.39 -34.26 7.47
N ALA A 283 -7.87 -34.26 8.72
CA ALA A 283 -8.94 -35.17 9.14
C ALA A 283 -10.24 -34.99 8.34
N PHE A 284 -10.62 -33.76 7.99
CA PHE A 284 -11.78 -33.47 7.14
C PHE A 284 -11.57 -33.97 5.70
N ARG A 285 -10.35 -33.83 5.16
CA ARG A 285 -9.98 -34.37 3.85
C ARG A 285 -10.14 -35.89 3.82
N ASP A 286 -9.61 -36.59 4.82
CA ASP A 286 -9.65 -38.05 4.87
C ASP A 286 -11.11 -38.54 4.94
N LEU A 287 -11.95 -37.88 5.75
CA LEU A 287 -13.39 -38.16 5.82
C LEU A 287 -14.12 -37.93 4.49
N CYS A 288 -13.70 -36.95 3.67
CA CYS A 288 -14.26 -36.71 2.34
C CYS A 288 -13.82 -37.74 1.29
N LEU A 289 -12.71 -38.44 1.52
CA LEU A 289 -12.17 -39.47 0.62
C LEU A 289 -12.68 -40.88 0.94
N GLU A 290 -13.17 -41.11 2.16
CA GLU A 290 -13.77 -42.37 2.58
C GLU A 290 -15.05 -42.70 1.78
N GLU A 291 -15.15 -43.94 1.29
CA GLU A 291 -16.23 -44.37 0.39
C GLU A 291 -17.57 -44.61 1.10
N THR A 292 -17.53 -44.80 2.42
CA THR A 292 -18.67 -45.12 3.28
C THR A 292 -19.31 -43.88 3.92
N THR A 293 -18.79 -42.69 3.61
CA THR A 293 -19.21 -41.45 4.29
C THR A 293 -20.59 -40.99 3.83
N THR A 294 -21.44 -40.64 4.80
CA THR A 294 -22.77 -40.08 4.54
C THR A 294 -22.70 -38.56 4.41
N GLU A 295 -23.61 -37.96 3.64
CA GLU A 295 -23.70 -36.51 3.45
C GLU A 295 -23.88 -35.76 4.79
N ALA A 296 -24.68 -36.33 5.69
CA ALA A 296 -24.87 -35.79 7.03
C ALA A 296 -23.57 -35.78 7.87
N ALA A 297 -22.67 -36.74 7.67
CA ALA A 297 -21.38 -36.78 8.36
C ALA A 297 -20.42 -35.70 7.85
N VAL A 298 -20.38 -35.46 6.53
CA VAL A 298 -19.57 -34.40 5.90
C VAL A 298 -20.07 -33.01 6.32
N GLU A 299 -21.39 -32.78 6.30
CA GLU A 299 -21.98 -31.50 6.71
C GLU A 299 -21.74 -31.23 8.20
N LYS A 300 -21.84 -32.25 9.06
CA LYS A 300 -21.54 -32.13 10.48
C LYS A 300 -20.07 -31.78 10.72
N ALA A 301 -19.14 -32.46 10.05
CA ALA A 301 -17.71 -32.17 10.18
C ALA A 301 -17.34 -30.77 9.66
N LEU A 302 -17.97 -30.31 8.57
CA LEU A 302 -17.77 -28.96 8.04
C LEU A 302 -18.36 -27.88 8.96
N SER A 303 -19.52 -28.12 9.55
CA SER A 303 -20.10 -27.22 10.54
C SER A 303 -19.25 -27.09 11.81
N ALA A 304 -18.64 -28.19 12.26
CA ALA A 304 -17.70 -28.18 13.39
C ALA A 304 -16.43 -27.38 13.06
N LEU A 305 -15.86 -27.59 11.88
CA LEU A 305 -14.70 -26.83 11.39
C LEU A 305 -15.01 -25.32 11.33
N TYR A 306 -16.18 -24.93 10.83
CA TYR A 306 -16.59 -23.53 10.75
C TYR A 306 -16.88 -22.90 12.12
N SER A 307 -17.39 -23.67 13.09
CA SER A 307 -17.56 -23.21 14.46
C SER A 307 -16.21 -22.89 15.10
N GLU A 308 -15.23 -23.77 14.93
CA GLU A 308 -13.88 -23.57 15.50
C GLU A 308 -13.12 -22.43 14.82
N ILE A 309 -13.26 -22.26 13.50
CA ILE A 309 -12.71 -21.09 12.78
C ILE A 309 -13.28 -19.79 13.34
N LYS A 310 -14.55 -19.79 13.76
CA LYS A 310 -15.21 -18.63 14.36
C LYS A 310 -14.79 -18.37 15.80
N GLU A 311 -14.40 -19.42 16.53
CA GLU A 311 -13.86 -19.31 17.90
C GLU A 311 -12.42 -18.81 17.90
N LEU A 312 -11.63 -19.14 16.87
CA LEU A 312 -10.28 -18.62 16.67
C LEU A 312 -10.33 -17.16 16.18
N ARG A 313 -9.47 -16.30 16.73
CA ARG A 313 -9.37 -14.88 16.34
C ARG A 313 -8.57 -14.70 15.05
N LEU A 314 -8.92 -15.46 14.02
CA LEU A 314 -8.28 -15.40 12.71
C LEU A 314 -8.64 -14.09 11.99
N ASP A 315 -7.75 -13.63 11.13
CA ASP A 315 -8.07 -12.52 10.24
C ASP A 315 -9.08 -12.97 9.15
N ARG A 316 -9.71 -11.98 8.51
CA ARG A 316 -10.73 -12.20 7.48
C ARG A 316 -10.20 -12.94 6.23
N ASP A 317 -8.93 -12.74 5.88
CA ASP A 317 -8.32 -13.33 4.69
C ASP A 317 -7.88 -14.79 4.94
N SER A 318 -7.37 -15.08 6.12
CA SER A 318 -7.09 -16.39 6.69
C SER A 318 -8.35 -17.22 6.85
N GLU A 319 -9.40 -16.64 7.43
CA GLU A 319 -10.73 -17.27 7.48
C GLU A 319 -11.23 -17.63 6.07
N ARG A 320 -11.13 -16.69 5.12
CA ARG A 320 -11.54 -16.92 3.73
C ARG A 320 -10.72 -18.05 3.07
N ARG A 321 -9.40 -18.06 3.25
CA ARG A 321 -8.49 -19.08 2.71
C ARG A 321 -8.83 -20.47 3.25
N ILE A 322 -9.04 -20.59 4.57
CA ILE A 322 -9.38 -21.86 5.21
C ILE A 322 -10.75 -22.35 4.74
N ARG A 323 -11.76 -21.48 4.66
CA ARG A 323 -13.10 -21.83 4.14
C ARG A 323 -13.05 -22.27 2.67
N GLN A 324 -12.26 -21.60 1.84
CA GLN A 324 -12.07 -21.97 0.44
C GLN A 324 -11.41 -23.35 0.34
N ARG A 325 -10.38 -23.61 1.15
CA ARG A 325 -9.71 -24.91 1.19
C ARG A 325 -10.66 -26.03 1.64
N ALA A 326 -11.49 -25.79 2.65
CA ALA A 326 -12.52 -26.74 3.07
C ALA A 326 -13.53 -27.03 1.94
N ALA A 327 -13.96 -26.01 1.19
CA ALA A 327 -14.84 -26.18 0.04
C ALA A 327 -14.18 -26.99 -1.10
N GLU A 328 -12.90 -26.77 -1.36
CA GLU A 328 -12.13 -27.54 -2.35
C GLU A 328 -11.99 -29.01 -1.94
N LEU A 329 -11.78 -29.30 -0.65
CA LEU A 329 -11.72 -30.66 -0.11
C LEU A 329 -13.08 -31.38 -0.20
N GLN A 330 -14.20 -30.66 -0.20
CA GLN A 330 -15.55 -31.21 -0.29
C GLN A 330 -15.99 -31.55 -1.72
N LYS A 331 -15.43 -30.89 -2.75
CA LYS A 331 -15.75 -31.12 -4.18
C LYS A 331 -15.73 -32.59 -4.61
N PRO A 332 -14.67 -33.39 -4.36
CA PRO A 332 -14.60 -34.77 -4.83
C PRO A 332 -15.72 -35.66 -4.28
N PHE A 333 -16.17 -35.42 -3.04
CA PHE A 333 -17.29 -36.15 -2.44
C PHE A 333 -18.61 -35.90 -3.20
N PHE A 334 -18.92 -34.62 -3.49
CA PHE A 334 -20.13 -34.26 -4.23
C PHE A 334 -20.08 -34.67 -5.70
N GLU A 335 -18.92 -34.59 -6.34
CA GLU A 335 -18.74 -35.07 -7.72
C GLU A 335 -19.01 -36.58 -7.82
N ARG A 336 -18.46 -37.38 -6.90
CA ARG A 336 -18.72 -38.82 -6.82
C ARG A 336 -20.20 -39.14 -6.62
N LYS A 337 -20.86 -38.47 -5.67
CA LYS A 337 -22.29 -38.69 -5.38
C LYS A 337 -23.20 -38.26 -6.53
N ASN A 338 -22.87 -37.16 -7.20
CA ASN A 338 -23.62 -36.70 -8.37
C ASN A 338 -23.44 -37.65 -9.56
N ALA A 339 -22.23 -38.21 -9.74
CA ALA A 339 -22.00 -39.25 -10.74
C ALA A 339 -22.82 -40.52 -10.46
N GLN A 340 -22.91 -40.96 -9.19
CA GLN A 340 -23.75 -42.09 -8.80
C GLN A 340 -25.24 -41.83 -9.06
N LYS A 341 -25.76 -40.65 -8.70
CA LYS A 341 -27.16 -40.27 -8.97
C LYS A 341 -27.46 -40.18 -10.47
N LYS A 342 -26.51 -39.70 -11.30
CA LYS A 342 -26.66 -39.67 -12.76
C LYS A 342 -26.69 -41.08 -13.35
N ALA A 343 -25.76 -41.94 -12.94
CA ALA A 343 -25.73 -43.34 -13.38
C ALA A 343 -27.01 -44.10 -13.02
N GLU A 344 -27.59 -43.85 -11.84
CA GLU A 344 -28.87 -44.46 -11.45
C GLU A 344 -30.05 -43.95 -12.29
N LYS A 345 -30.09 -42.64 -12.59
CA LYS A 345 -31.10 -42.05 -13.48
C LYS A 345 -31.00 -42.57 -14.92
N GLU A 346 -29.79 -42.69 -15.45
CA GLU A 346 -29.54 -43.24 -16.79
C GLU A 346 -29.99 -44.70 -16.87
N LYS A 347 -29.70 -45.53 -15.86
CA LYS A 347 -30.21 -46.90 -15.77
C LYS A 347 -31.75 -46.95 -15.77
N ARG A 348 -32.42 -46.08 -14.99
CA ARG A 348 -33.88 -46.02 -14.97
C ARG A 348 -34.46 -45.56 -16.31
N MET A 349 -33.80 -44.63 -16.99
CA MET A 349 -34.23 -44.15 -18.31
C MET A 349 -34.09 -45.24 -19.39
N GLN A 350 -32.99 -46.00 -19.37
CA GLN A 350 -32.79 -47.14 -20.26
C GLN A 350 -33.88 -48.20 -20.05
N GLN A 351 -34.20 -48.53 -18.79
CA GLN A 351 -35.28 -49.47 -18.46
C GLN A 351 -36.66 -48.98 -18.93
N LEU A 352 -36.93 -47.67 -18.85
CA LEU A 352 -38.16 -47.07 -19.38
C LEU A 352 -38.22 -47.15 -20.91
N GLN A 353 -37.11 -46.85 -21.59
CA GLN A 353 -37.03 -46.93 -23.05
C GLN A 353 -37.26 -48.34 -23.57
N GLU A 354 -36.63 -49.35 -22.95
CA GLU A 354 -36.83 -50.77 -23.28
C GLU A 354 -38.28 -51.23 -23.03
N ARG A 355 -38.96 -50.69 -22.02
CA ARG A 355 -40.38 -50.97 -21.77
C ARG A 355 -41.28 -50.31 -22.81
N THR A 356 -41.04 -49.05 -23.17
CA THR A 356 -41.85 -48.35 -24.18
C THR A 356 -41.71 -48.94 -25.58
N SER A 357 -40.52 -49.41 -25.97
CA SER A 357 -40.33 -50.05 -27.28
C SER A 357 -41.08 -51.38 -27.39
N LYS A 358 -41.09 -52.18 -26.32
CA LYS A 358 -41.89 -53.41 -26.25
C LYS A 358 -43.39 -53.13 -26.37
N LEU A 359 -43.90 -52.08 -25.72
CA LEU A 359 -45.31 -51.69 -25.84
C LEU A 359 -45.69 -51.25 -27.24
N LEU A 360 -44.81 -50.54 -27.95
CA LEU A 360 -45.04 -50.17 -29.35
C LEU A 360 -45.09 -51.39 -30.26
N GLN A 361 -44.17 -52.34 -30.10
CA GLN A 361 -44.16 -53.59 -30.86
C GLN A 361 -45.47 -54.38 -30.66
N LEU A 362 -45.96 -54.48 -29.43
CA LEU A 362 -47.23 -55.17 -29.13
C LEU A 362 -48.46 -54.45 -29.68
N LYS A 363 -48.43 -53.11 -29.79
CA LYS A 363 -49.49 -52.35 -30.46
C LYS A 363 -49.49 -52.57 -31.98
N GLU A 364 -48.31 -52.63 -32.59
CA GLU A 364 -48.17 -52.90 -34.03
C GLU A 364 -48.64 -54.31 -34.38
N THR A 365 -48.31 -55.32 -33.57
CA THR A 365 -48.81 -56.68 -33.78
C THR A 365 -50.33 -56.78 -33.57
N LEU A 366 -50.90 -56.09 -32.57
CA LEU A 366 -52.36 -55.99 -32.41
C LEU A 366 -53.05 -55.40 -33.63
N SER A 367 -52.55 -54.28 -34.15
CA SER A 367 -53.14 -53.64 -35.33
C SER A 367 -53.02 -54.52 -36.59
N ALA A 368 -51.97 -55.33 -36.70
CA ALA A 368 -51.85 -56.32 -37.76
C ALA A 368 -52.91 -57.42 -37.64
N LEU A 369 -53.22 -57.87 -36.42
CA LEU A 369 -54.24 -58.88 -36.14
C LEU A 369 -55.67 -58.37 -36.39
N GLU A 370 -55.97 -57.10 -36.11
CA GLU A 370 -57.28 -56.48 -36.40
C GLU A 370 -57.63 -56.50 -37.91
N ASN A 371 -56.62 -56.58 -38.78
CA ASN A 371 -56.79 -56.53 -40.24
C ASN A 371 -56.84 -57.91 -40.92
N GLU A 372 -56.68 -59.00 -40.16
CA GLU A 372 -56.71 -60.37 -40.69
C GLU A 372 -58.17 -60.83 -40.88
N LYS A 373 -58.52 -61.32 -42.08
CA LYS A 373 -59.91 -61.64 -42.49
C LYS A 373 -60.27 -63.14 -42.44
N ASP A 374 -59.31 -63.98 -42.10
CA ASP A 374 -59.43 -65.42 -42.16
C ASP A 374 -59.52 -65.99 -40.73
N GLU A 375 -60.70 -66.50 -40.36
CA GLU A 375 -61.07 -66.80 -38.97
C GLU A 375 -60.21 -67.92 -38.34
N GLU A 376 -59.79 -68.92 -39.12
CA GLU A 376 -58.93 -70.01 -38.62
C GLU A 376 -57.49 -69.54 -38.34
N THR A 377 -56.94 -68.66 -39.19
CA THR A 377 -55.58 -68.13 -38.99
C THR A 377 -55.53 -67.02 -37.93
N LEU A 378 -56.63 -66.30 -37.74
CA LEU A 378 -56.81 -65.36 -36.64
C LEU A 378 -56.75 -66.07 -35.27
N ALA A 379 -57.45 -67.20 -35.13
CA ALA A 379 -57.50 -67.97 -33.89
C ALA A 379 -56.13 -68.55 -33.48
N GLU A 380 -55.32 -69.02 -34.43
CA GLU A 380 -53.95 -69.49 -34.14
C GLU A 380 -53.01 -68.35 -33.74
N LYS A 381 -53.09 -67.20 -34.43
CA LYS A 381 -52.26 -66.03 -34.12
C LYS A 381 -52.64 -65.37 -32.78
N LEU A 382 -53.93 -65.38 -32.42
CA LEU A 382 -54.42 -64.89 -31.13
C LEU A 382 -53.92 -65.74 -29.95
N LYS A 383 -53.73 -67.05 -30.11
CA LYS A 383 -53.14 -67.91 -29.06
C LYS A 383 -51.66 -67.63 -28.82
N VAL A 384 -50.90 -67.30 -29.86
CA VAL A 384 -49.48 -66.93 -29.71
C VAL A 384 -49.35 -65.56 -29.04
N PHE A 385 -50.24 -64.62 -29.39
CA PHE A 385 -50.27 -63.29 -28.80
C PHE A 385 -50.76 -63.29 -27.33
N GLU A 386 -51.60 -64.25 -26.94
CA GLU A 386 -52.07 -64.44 -25.55
C GLU A 386 -50.90 -64.57 -24.57
N ALA A 387 -49.89 -65.39 -24.91
CA ALA A 387 -48.72 -65.61 -24.06
C ALA A 387 -47.87 -64.33 -23.88
N GLU A 388 -47.84 -63.45 -24.89
CA GLU A 388 -47.15 -62.18 -24.82
C GLU A 388 -47.93 -61.14 -24.00
N VAL A 389 -49.26 -61.12 -24.12
CA VAL A 389 -50.15 -60.24 -23.34
C VAL A 389 -50.23 -60.65 -21.87
N GLU A 390 -50.22 -61.95 -21.56
CA GLU A 390 -50.18 -62.44 -20.17
C GLU A 390 -48.86 -62.08 -19.45
N SER A 391 -47.78 -61.87 -20.22
CA SER A 391 -46.49 -61.44 -19.68
C SER A 391 -46.43 -59.95 -19.31
N LEU A 392 -47.46 -59.16 -19.70
CA LEU A 392 -47.56 -57.75 -19.37
C LEU A 392 -47.99 -57.54 -17.91
N SER A 393 -47.44 -56.49 -17.30
CA SER A 393 -47.92 -56.06 -15.98
C SER A 393 -49.30 -55.41 -16.09
N THR A 394 -50.15 -55.48 -15.06
CA THR A 394 -51.46 -54.80 -15.05
C THR A 394 -51.40 -53.43 -14.38
N GLU A 395 -50.22 -52.81 -14.39
CA GLU A 395 -49.94 -51.55 -13.69
C GLU A 395 -49.97 -50.33 -14.61
N ASN A 396 -49.68 -50.48 -15.91
CA ASN A 396 -49.65 -49.39 -16.88
C ASN A 396 -50.90 -49.35 -17.76
N ILE A 397 -51.45 -48.15 -18.01
CA ILE A 397 -52.59 -47.96 -18.90
C ILE A 397 -52.34 -48.45 -20.33
N GLY A 398 -51.12 -48.31 -20.86
CA GLY A 398 -50.80 -48.81 -22.19
C GLY A 398 -50.97 -50.33 -22.31
N GLU A 399 -50.61 -51.06 -21.25
CA GLU A 399 -50.74 -52.52 -21.14
C GLU A 399 -52.22 -52.92 -20.98
N LEU A 400 -52.98 -52.17 -20.19
CA LEU A 400 -54.42 -52.37 -20.02
C LEU A 400 -55.20 -52.17 -21.32
N MET A 401 -54.87 -51.15 -22.11
CA MET A 401 -55.49 -50.90 -23.42
C MET A 401 -55.18 -52.02 -24.43
N ILE A 402 -53.92 -52.47 -24.50
CA ILE A 402 -53.50 -53.62 -25.34
C ILE A 402 -54.31 -54.86 -24.95
N ARG A 403 -54.43 -55.14 -23.65
CA ARG A 403 -55.19 -56.28 -23.15
C ARG A 403 -56.67 -56.18 -23.48
N ALA A 404 -57.29 -55.00 -23.35
CA ALA A 404 -58.70 -54.84 -23.68
C ALA A 404 -59.00 -54.93 -25.18
N GLN A 405 -58.08 -54.49 -26.05
CA GLN A 405 -58.20 -54.69 -27.49
C GLN A 405 -58.02 -56.16 -27.88
N TYR A 406 -57.07 -56.85 -27.26
CA TYR A 406 -56.91 -58.29 -27.41
C TYR A 406 -58.18 -59.05 -27.02
N ASP A 407 -58.71 -58.78 -25.82
CA ASP A 407 -59.90 -59.48 -25.33
C ASP A 407 -61.13 -59.24 -26.21
N LEU A 408 -61.23 -58.05 -26.84
CA LEU A 408 -62.28 -57.71 -27.80
C LEU A 408 -62.13 -58.52 -29.11
N LEU A 409 -60.91 -58.71 -29.60
CA LEU A 409 -60.67 -59.57 -30.77
C LEU A 409 -60.99 -61.04 -30.48
N VAL A 410 -60.68 -61.52 -29.27
CA VAL A 410 -61.10 -62.84 -28.81
C VAL A 410 -62.63 -62.95 -28.79
N GLU A 411 -63.34 -61.94 -28.30
CA GLU A 411 -64.81 -61.90 -28.29
C GLU A 411 -65.43 -61.96 -29.69
N TYR A 412 -64.82 -61.29 -30.70
CA TYR A 412 -65.25 -61.39 -32.09
C TYR A 412 -65.02 -62.78 -32.70
N SER A 413 -64.03 -63.53 -32.22
CA SER A 413 -63.70 -64.87 -32.73
C SER A 413 -64.59 -66.00 -32.20
N TRP A 414 -65.53 -65.71 -31.29
CA TRP A 414 -66.39 -66.72 -30.67
C TRP A 414 -67.49 -67.27 -31.59
N GLY A 415 -67.50 -68.59 -31.75
CA GLY A 415 -68.60 -69.35 -32.39
C GLY A 415 -69.91 -69.27 -31.59
N LYS A 416 -71.04 -69.60 -32.23
CA LYS A 416 -72.39 -69.43 -31.63
C LYS A 416 -72.68 -70.29 -30.39
N GLU A 417 -71.95 -71.38 -30.14
CA GLU A 417 -72.25 -72.35 -29.07
C GLU A 417 -71.45 -72.16 -27.76
N GLU A 418 -70.32 -71.44 -27.77
CA GLU A 418 -69.47 -71.20 -26.57
C GLU A 418 -69.93 -70.00 -25.70
N ARG A 419 -70.96 -69.28 -26.14
CA ARG A 419 -71.27 -67.92 -25.65
C ARG A 419 -71.82 -67.85 -24.22
N THR A 420 -72.61 -68.81 -23.74
CA THR A 420 -73.50 -68.52 -22.59
C THR A 420 -72.85 -68.61 -21.20
N SER A 421 -71.80 -69.41 -20.98
CA SER A 421 -71.17 -69.51 -19.64
C SER A 421 -69.96 -68.59 -19.42
N GLU A 422 -69.29 -68.15 -20.48
CA GLU A 422 -68.13 -67.27 -20.39
C GLU A 422 -68.50 -65.78 -20.35
N ILE A 423 -69.65 -65.41 -20.94
CA ILE A 423 -70.17 -64.02 -20.94
C ILE A 423 -70.42 -63.53 -19.51
N ASP A 424 -71.10 -64.31 -18.66
CA ASP A 424 -71.40 -63.91 -17.27
C ASP A 424 -70.13 -63.62 -16.44
N SER A 425 -69.11 -64.46 -16.59
CA SER A 425 -67.83 -64.32 -15.86
C SER A 425 -67.02 -63.11 -16.35
N ARG A 426 -66.97 -62.89 -17.67
CA ARG A 426 -66.30 -61.71 -18.25
C ARG A 426 -67.05 -60.42 -17.96
N TYR A 427 -68.38 -60.43 -18.00
CA TYR A 427 -69.21 -59.28 -17.65
C TYR A 427 -68.98 -58.84 -16.19
N ALA A 428 -68.94 -59.81 -15.26
CA ALA A 428 -68.59 -59.54 -13.86
C ALA A 428 -67.15 -58.99 -13.70
N GLY A 429 -66.20 -59.52 -14.47
CA GLY A 429 -64.82 -59.04 -14.52
C GLY A 429 -64.69 -57.60 -15.02
N LEU A 430 -65.28 -57.29 -16.18
CA LEU A 430 -65.29 -55.96 -16.78
C LEU A 430 -66.01 -54.92 -15.90
N LYS A 431 -67.07 -55.31 -15.19
CA LYS A 431 -67.76 -54.43 -14.23
C LYS A 431 -66.86 -54.07 -13.04
N LYS A 432 -66.07 -55.02 -12.55
CA LYS A 432 -65.08 -54.80 -11.49
C LYS A 432 -63.91 -53.92 -11.97
N GLU A 433 -63.47 -54.12 -13.21
CA GLU A 433 -62.43 -53.32 -13.86
C GLU A 433 -62.89 -51.88 -14.12
N SER A 434 -64.11 -51.69 -14.62
CA SER A 434 -64.77 -50.38 -14.79
C SER A 434 -64.83 -49.60 -13.47
N ALA A 435 -65.16 -50.26 -12.36
CA ALA A 435 -65.16 -49.64 -11.03
C ALA A 435 -63.75 -49.24 -10.57
N ARG A 436 -62.73 -50.06 -10.87
CA ARG A 436 -61.32 -49.76 -10.56
C ARG A 436 -60.83 -48.55 -11.35
N VAL A 437 -61.09 -48.50 -12.67
CA VAL A 437 -60.70 -47.40 -13.55
C VAL A 437 -61.40 -46.10 -13.14
N ARG A 438 -62.70 -46.15 -12.83
CA ARG A 438 -63.45 -44.99 -12.31
C ARG A 438 -62.87 -44.43 -11.01
N LYS A 439 -62.38 -45.29 -10.13
CA LYS A 439 -61.70 -44.88 -8.88
C LYS A 439 -60.36 -44.20 -9.14
N ILE A 440 -59.60 -44.66 -10.13
CA ILE A 440 -58.31 -44.07 -10.51
C ILE A 440 -58.52 -42.71 -11.19
N MET A 441 -59.49 -42.58 -12.10
CA MET A 441 -59.87 -41.30 -12.72
C MET A 441 -60.39 -40.26 -11.72
N GLY A 442 -61.03 -40.71 -10.63
CA GLY A 442 -61.50 -39.83 -9.55
C GLY A 442 -60.40 -39.36 -8.58
N GLY A 443 -59.17 -39.88 -8.68
CA GLY A 443 -58.04 -39.48 -7.85
C GLY A 443 -57.20 -38.37 -8.50
N SER A 444 -56.71 -37.40 -7.74
CA SER A 444 -55.95 -36.24 -8.27
C SER A 444 -54.49 -36.56 -8.67
N SER A 445 -54.15 -37.83 -8.89
CA SER A 445 -52.77 -38.29 -9.11
C SER A 445 -52.41 -38.47 -10.59
N LEU A 446 -53.36 -38.28 -11.51
CA LEU A 446 -53.13 -38.38 -12.95
C LEU A 446 -52.81 -37.01 -13.55
N ASP A 447 -51.87 -36.99 -14.50
CA ASP A 447 -51.66 -35.85 -15.40
C ASP A 447 -52.75 -35.81 -16.49
N ILE A 448 -52.79 -34.72 -17.26
CA ILE A 448 -53.85 -34.49 -18.27
C ILE A 448 -53.86 -35.60 -19.32
N GLU A 449 -52.70 -36.03 -19.80
CA GLU A 449 -52.59 -37.12 -20.79
C GLU A 449 -53.03 -38.47 -20.20
N GLY A 450 -52.60 -38.81 -18.97
CA GLY A 450 -53.06 -40.00 -18.27
C GLY A 450 -54.56 -39.99 -18.05
N SER A 451 -55.16 -38.85 -17.69
CA SER A 451 -56.61 -38.71 -17.51
C SER A 451 -57.37 -38.98 -18.81
N ILE A 452 -56.87 -38.48 -19.95
CA ILE A 452 -57.49 -38.72 -21.27
C ILE A 452 -57.42 -40.20 -21.62
N LEU A 453 -56.25 -40.83 -21.46
CA LEU A 453 -56.08 -42.26 -21.76
C LEU A 453 -56.95 -43.14 -20.87
N TYR A 454 -57.03 -42.87 -19.56
CA TYR A 454 -57.89 -43.65 -18.64
C TYR A 454 -59.38 -43.46 -18.97
N GLN A 455 -59.76 -42.30 -19.49
CA GLN A 455 -61.12 -42.04 -19.95
C GLN A 455 -61.42 -42.79 -21.26
N GLU A 456 -60.52 -42.78 -22.24
CA GLU A 456 -60.64 -43.59 -23.46
C GLU A 456 -60.73 -45.08 -23.14
N TYR A 457 -59.89 -45.59 -22.24
CA TYR A 457 -59.94 -46.97 -21.78
C TYR A 457 -61.26 -47.30 -21.07
N PHE A 458 -61.76 -46.39 -20.25
CA PHE A 458 -63.06 -46.55 -19.59
C PHE A 458 -64.22 -46.59 -20.60
N GLU A 459 -64.17 -45.76 -21.64
CA GLU A 459 -65.15 -45.78 -22.73
C GLU A 459 -65.07 -47.09 -23.53
N GLN A 460 -63.87 -47.65 -23.77
CA GLN A 460 -63.70 -48.97 -24.39
C GLN A 460 -64.31 -50.09 -23.54
N ILE A 461 -64.08 -50.11 -22.23
CA ILE A 461 -64.71 -51.07 -21.30
C ILE A 461 -66.24 -50.93 -21.34
N LYS A 462 -66.74 -49.69 -21.38
CA LYS A 462 -68.18 -49.42 -21.41
C LYS A 462 -68.80 -49.93 -22.72
N ALA A 463 -68.19 -49.64 -23.86
CA ALA A 463 -68.63 -50.14 -25.16
C ALA A 463 -68.66 -51.67 -25.22
N ARG A 464 -67.70 -52.35 -24.55
CA ARG A 464 -67.68 -53.81 -24.43
C ARG A 464 -68.79 -54.35 -23.54
N LEU A 465 -69.04 -53.71 -22.40
CA LEU A 465 -70.18 -54.05 -21.54
C LEU A 465 -71.51 -53.90 -22.29
N ASP A 466 -71.67 -52.80 -23.03
CA ASP A 466 -72.87 -52.56 -23.86
C ASP A 466 -73.00 -53.62 -24.98
N HIS A 467 -71.88 -54.04 -25.60
CA HIS A 467 -71.91 -55.10 -26.62
C HIS A 467 -72.29 -56.47 -26.04
N LEU A 468 -71.76 -56.84 -24.87
CA LEU A 468 -72.11 -58.08 -24.20
C LEU A 468 -73.58 -58.09 -23.75
N GLU A 469 -74.13 -56.95 -23.30
CA GLU A 469 -75.56 -56.82 -22.99
C GLU A 469 -76.45 -57.04 -24.23
N THR A 470 -76.05 -56.53 -25.41
CA THR A 470 -76.78 -56.79 -26.67
C THR A 470 -76.69 -58.22 -27.19
N LEU A 471 -75.80 -59.05 -26.63
CA LEU A 471 -75.66 -60.46 -26.99
C LEU A 471 -76.45 -61.39 -26.04
N GLU A 472 -76.93 -60.88 -24.90
CA GLU A 472 -77.81 -61.58 -23.95
C GLU A 472 -79.30 -61.47 -24.30
N ASP A 473 -79.69 -60.42 -25.05
CA ASP A 473 -81.01 -60.22 -25.66
C ASP A 473 -81.15 -60.94 -27.03
#